data_AF-A0A5P9FE13-F1
#
_entry.id   AF-A0A5P9FE13-F1
#
_cell.length_a   1.000
_cell.length_b   1.000
_cell.length_c   1.000
_cell.angle_alpha   90.00
_cell.angle_beta   90.00
_cell.angle_gamma   90.00
#
_symmetry.space_group_name_H-M   'P 1'
#
loop_
_entity.id
_entity.type
_entity.pdbx_description
1 polymer ?
#
loop_
_entity_poly.entity_id
_entity_poly.type
_entity_poly.pdbx_seq_one_letter_code
_entity_poly.pdbx_strand_id
1 'polypeptide(L)'
;MHDPVYEEAHRGHTIKIYHDPDAESPREWSNLGTLICWHRRYRLGDSHSFDSPEAFLRDLSGISAQSDLSMDQLRDRAERKSVLLPVFLYDHSGLAMNTIGFHCPWDSGQVGYVYVTLEAVRTEFGVNRVTKALREKAEDILRAEIVSYDAYLGGRVYGYVIERDGEEVDACWGFVGDYETGSLSEARAVVNRLILREAHVPGAAGQGASSSPS
;
A
#
# COMPACT_ATOMS: atom_id res chain seq x y z
N MET A 1 -21.37 13.67 -2.31
CA MET A 1 -19.91 13.64 -2.55
C MET A 1 -19.31 14.68 -1.61
N HIS A 2 -18.26 14.33 -0.85
CA HIS A 2 -17.56 15.30 -0.02
C HIS A 2 -16.84 16.34 -0.89
N ASP A 3 -16.45 17.48 -0.32
CA ASP A 3 -15.64 18.46 -1.03
C ASP A 3 -14.31 17.83 -1.46
N PRO A 4 -13.79 18.17 -2.66
CA PRO A 4 -12.50 17.66 -3.10
C PRO A 4 -11.39 18.16 -2.17
N VAL A 5 -10.41 17.30 -1.92
CA VAL A 5 -9.19 17.70 -1.18
C VAL A 5 -8.30 18.60 -2.04
N TYR A 6 -8.43 18.49 -3.36
CA TYR A 6 -7.69 19.27 -4.33
C TYR A 6 -8.47 19.39 -5.64
N GLU A 7 -8.38 20.53 -6.31
CA GLU A 7 -8.99 20.77 -7.62
C GLU A 7 -8.05 21.62 -8.48
N GLU A 8 -7.87 21.24 -9.75
CA GLU A 8 -7.18 22.07 -10.74
C GLU A 8 -7.83 22.05 -12.13
N ALA A 9 -7.67 23.16 -12.85
CA ALA A 9 -7.89 23.18 -14.29
C ALA A 9 -6.62 22.70 -15.01
N HIS A 10 -6.73 21.64 -15.80
CA HIS A 10 -5.63 21.05 -16.54
C HIS A 10 -6.00 20.82 -18.01
N ARG A 11 -5.40 21.59 -18.93
CA ARG A 11 -5.55 21.43 -20.38
C ARG A 11 -7.01 21.31 -20.85
N GLY A 12 -7.87 22.21 -20.38
CA GLY A 12 -9.30 22.23 -20.74
C GLY A 12 -10.17 21.22 -20.00
N HIS A 13 -9.61 20.52 -19.01
CA HIS A 13 -10.33 19.61 -18.11
C HIS A 13 -10.24 20.14 -16.67
N THR A 14 -11.15 19.70 -15.81
CA THR A 14 -11.07 19.90 -14.36
C THR A 14 -10.71 18.57 -13.72
N ILE A 15 -9.62 18.54 -12.93
CA ILE A 15 -9.23 17.37 -12.15
C ILE A 15 -9.60 17.65 -10.69
N LYS A 16 -10.35 16.74 -10.08
CA LYS A 16 -10.72 16.79 -8.67
C LYS A 16 -10.17 15.55 -7.97
N ILE A 17 -9.57 15.74 -6.81
CA ILE A 17 -9.07 14.65 -5.96
C ILE A 17 -9.97 14.54 -4.73
N TYR A 18 -10.29 13.32 -4.35
CA TYR A 18 -11.14 13.01 -3.20
C TYR A 18 -10.47 11.96 -2.32
N HIS A 19 -10.79 11.96 -1.03
CA HIS A 19 -10.57 10.77 -0.21
C HIS A 19 -11.44 9.63 -0.72
N ASP A 20 -10.87 8.43 -0.75
CA ASP A 20 -11.58 7.21 -1.11
C ASP A 20 -12.44 6.74 0.08
N PRO A 21 -13.78 6.74 -0.03
CA PRO A 21 -14.65 6.31 1.05
C PRO A 21 -14.73 4.78 1.20
N ASP A 22 -14.28 4.01 0.21
CA ASP A 22 -14.37 2.55 0.16
C ASP A 22 -13.00 1.94 -0.17
N ALA A 23 -11.98 2.43 0.54
CA ALA A 23 -10.60 2.03 0.36
C ALA A 23 -10.37 0.54 0.71
N GLU A 24 -9.85 -0.22 -0.25
CA GLU A 24 -9.33 -1.57 -0.01
C GLU A 24 -8.12 -1.51 0.94
N SER A 25 -8.05 -2.45 1.88
CA SER A 25 -6.88 -2.52 2.76
C SER A 25 -5.66 -3.05 2.00
N PRO A 26 -4.48 -2.40 2.12
CA PRO A 26 -3.24 -2.93 1.54
C PRO A 26 -2.86 -4.34 2.02
N ARG A 27 -3.46 -4.85 3.11
CA ARG A 27 -3.26 -6.23 3.57
C ARG A 27 -4.06 -7.27 2.77
N GLU A 28 -5.03 -6.84 1.97
CA GLU A 28 -5.77 -7.71 1.04
C GLU A 28 -5.05 -7.91 -0.30
N TRP A 29 -3.95 -7.17 -0.52
CA TRP A 29 -3.11 -7.29 -1.70
C TRP A 29 -2.18 -8.51 -1.66
N SER A 30 -1.54 -8.79 -2.80
CA SER A 30 -0.48 -9.79 -2.91
C SER A 30 0.82 -9.29 -2.28
N ASN A 31 0.92 -9.40 -0.97
CA ASN A 31 2.10 -9.03 -0.19
C ASN A 31 3.13 -10.16 -0.10
N LEU A 32 4.41 -9.79 0.02
CA LEU A 32 5.49 -10.72 0.36
C LEU A 32 5.51 -10.99 1.87
N GLY A 33 5.29 -9.94 2.66
CA GLY A 33 5.31 -9.98 4.11
C GLY A 33 4.00 -10.45 4.72
N THR A 34 4.12 -11.13 5.86
CA THR A 34 3.02 -11.34 6.80
C THR A 34 3.17 -10.38 7.97
N LEU A 35 2.17 -9.54 8.21
CA LEU A 35 2.11 -8.58 9.31
C LEU A 35 1.26 -9.17 10.43
N ILE A 36 1.84 -9.44 11.59
CA ILE A 36 1.12 -9.95 12.76
C ILE A 36 1.21 -8.94 13.89
N CYS A 37 0.07 -8.69 14.55
CA CYS A 37 -0.04 -7.64 15.55
C CYS A 37 -0.89 -8.07 16.75
N TRP A 38 -0.42 -7.70 17.94
CA TRP A 38 -1.15 -7.80 19.19
C TRP A 38 -1.49 -6.38 19.66
N HIS A 39 -2.73 -5.94 19.44
CA HIS A 39 -3.20 -4.66 19.93
C HIS A 39 -4.59 -4.75 20.54
N ARG A 40 -4.77 -4.11 21.70
CA ARG A 40 -6.02 -4.18 22.49
C ARG A 40 -7.20 -3.42 21.87
N ARG A 41 -6.94 -2.35 21.11
CA ARG A 41 -7.98 -1.46 20.55
C ARG A 41 -8.26 -1.70 19.08
N TYR A 42 -7.27 -2.20 18.34
CA TYR A 42 -7.30 -2.24 16.88
C TYR A 42 -7.01 -3.67 16.43
N ARG A 43 -7.74 -4.11 15.40
CA ARG A 43 -7.36 -5.30 14.63
C ARG A 43 -6.44 -4.83 13.52
N LEU A 44 -5.16 -5.18 13.64
CA LEU A 44 -4.09 -4.71 12.76
C LEU A 44 -3.46 -5.92 12.08
N GLY A 45 -2.99 -5.71 10.84
CA GLY A 45 -2.30 -6.74 10.10
C GLY A 45 -3.19 -7.92 9.69
N ASP A 46 -2.53 -9.03 9.42
CA ASP A 46 -3.11 -10.28 8.99
C ASP A 46 -3.65 -11.07 10.20
N SER A 47 -4.67 -11.89 9.95
CA SER A 47 -5.21 -12.77 10.97
C SER A 47 -4.21 -13.87 11.35
N HIS A 48 -4.02 -14.10 12.65
CA HIS A 48 -3.16 -15.16 13.17
C HIS A 48 -3.74 -15.79 14.43
N SER A 49 -3.23 -16.97 14.79
CA SER A 49 -3.63 -17.73 15.99
C SER A 49 -2.63 -17.65 17.15
N PHE A 50 -1.53 -16.89 17.00
CA PHE A 50 -0.54 -16.76 18.06
C PHE A 50 -1.07 -15.92 19.23
N ASP A 51 -1.10 -16.53 20.43
CA ASP A 51 -1.58 -15.88 21.65
C ASP A 51 -0.66 -14.74 22.15
N SER A 52 0.62 -14.80 21.80
CA SER A 52 1.62 -13.81 22.25
C SER A 52 2.78 -13.66 21.26
N PRO A 53 3.52 -12.54 21.34
CA PRO A 53 4.77 -12.37 20.60
C PRO A 53 5.78 -13.49 20.84
N GLU A 54 5.86 -14.02 22.06
CA GLU A 54 6.76 -15.13 22.40
C GLU A 54 6.35 -16.41 21.67
N ALA A 55 5.06 -16.76 21.67
CA ALA A 55 4.55 -17.95 20.99
C ALA A 55 4.87 -17.91 19.49
N PHE A 56 4.69 -16.75 18.86
CA PHE A 56 5.09 -16.52 17.48
C PHE A 56 6.60 -16.71 17.25
N LEU A 57 7.46 -16.08 18.07
CA LEU A 57 8.91 -16.20 17.88
C LEU A 57 9.41 -17.64 18.12
N ARG A 58 8.79 -18.40 19.04
CA ARG A 58 9.07 -19.82 19.24
C ARG A 58 8.73 -20.65 18.01
N ASP A 59 7.54 -20.44 17.45
CA ASP A 59 7.11 -21.10 16.21
C ASP A 59 8.07 -20.78 15.05
N LEU A 60 8.32 -19.50 14.80
CA LEU A 60 9.18 -19.04 13.71
C LEU A 60 10.65 -19.50 13.87
N SER A 61 11.15 -19.55 15.10
CA SER A 61 12.49 -20.08 15.39
C SER A 61 12.55 -21.61 15.34
N GLY A 62 11.42 -22.31 15.40
CA GLY A 62 11.31 -23.77 15.49
C GLY A 62 11.89 -24.32 16.79
N ILE A 63 11.80 -23.57 17.89
CA ILE A 63 12.26 -23.98 19.22
C ILE A 63 11.04 -24.45 20.03
N SER A 64 11.20 -25.57 20.75
CA SER A 64 10.12 -26.10 21.58
C SER A 64 9.80 -25.19 22.78
N ALA A 65 8.56 -25.27 23.27
CA ALA A 65 8.08 -24.47 24.40
C ALA A 65 8.85 -24.72 25.70
N GLN A 66 9.57 -25.84 25.82
CA GLN A 66 10.31 -26.24 27.03
C GLN A 66 11.71 -25.62 27.13
N SER A 67 12.09 -24.74 26.19
CA SER A 67 13.41 -24.11 26.18
C SER A 67 13.40 -22.73 26.87
N ASP A 68 14.29 -22.54 27.84
CA ASP A 68 14.45 -21.30 28.63
C ASP A 68 15.18 -20.17 27.89
N LEU A 69 14.93 -20.00 26.58
CA LEU A 69 15.51 -18.91 25.80
C LEU A 69 14.82 -17.58 26.13
N SER A 70 15.61 -16.51 26.19
CA SER A 70 15.08 -15.15 26.26
C SER A 70 14.39 -14.73 24.95
N MET A 71 13.58 -13.67 24.99
CA MET A 71 12.95 -13.09 23.80
C MET A 71 13.97 -12.71 22.73
N ASP A 72 15.11 -12.13 23.13
CA ASP A 72 16.19 -11.77 22.20
C ASP A 72 16.79 -13.01 21.53
N GLN A 73 17.01 -14.07 22.31
CA GLN A 73 17.52 -15.34 21.76
C GLN A 73 16.52 -16.00 20.81
N LEU A 74 15.21 -15.94 21.10
CA LEU A 74 14.18 -16.43 20.19
C LEU A 74 14.15 -15.62 18.89
N ARG A 75 14.24 -14.30 19.00
CA ARG A 75 14.30 -13.39 17.85
C ARG A 75 15.53 -13.66 16.98
N ASP A 76 16.72 -13.75 17.55
CA ASP A 76 17.97 -14.07 16.83
C ASP A 76 17.87 -15.39 16.07
N ARG A 77 17.12 -16.36 16.59
CA ARG A 77 16.88 -17.66 15.95
C ARG A 77 15.84 -17.55 14.84
N ALA A 78 14.78 -16.78 15.05
CA ALA A 78 13.78 -16.47 14.03
C ALA A 78 14.44 -15.79 12.82
N GLU A 79 15.29 -14.78 13.02
CA GLU A 79 16.00 -14.05 11.95
C GLU A 79 16.96 -14.95 11.12
N ARG A 80 17.36 -16.11 11.64
CA ARG A 80 18.11 -17.10 10.84
C ARG A 80 17.22 -17.83 9.82
N LYS A 81 15.92 -17.90 10.08
CA LYS A 81 14.91 -18.59 9.27
C LYS A 81 13.97 -17.64 8.51
N SER A 82 14.01 -16.35 8.81
CA SER A 82 13.19 -15.32 8.17
C SER A 82 13.94 -13.99 8.03
N VAL A 83 13.33 -13.08 7.29
CA VAL A 83 13.54 -11.64 7.44
C VAL A 83 12.40 -11.13 8.33
N LEU A 84 12.73 -10.42 9.40
CA LEU A 84 11.80 -10.08 10.49
C LEU A 84 12.08 -8.65 10.96
N LEU A 85 11.06 -7.80 10.94
CA LEU A 85 11.15 -6.42 11.42
C LEU A 85 10.11 -6.19 12.53
N PRO A 86 10.47 -5.52 13.64
CA PRO A 86 9.49 -5.07 14.62
C PRO A 86 8.58 -4.01 14.01
N VAL A 87 7.33 -3.98 14.46
CA VAL A 87 6.33 -2.99 14.01
C VAL A 87 5.81 -2.22 15.21
N PHE A 88 5.81 -0.90 15.10
CA PHE A 88 5.42 0.05 16.13
C PHE A 88 4.19 0.82 15.69
N LEU A 89 3.29 1.11 16.62
CA LEU A 89 2.13 1.95 16.41
C LEU A 89 2.24 3.19 17.28
N TYR A 90 1.83 4.33 16.75
CA TYR A 90 1.54 5.57 17.47
C TYR A 90 0.05 5.90 17.36
N ASP A 91 -0.60 6.15 18.49
CA ASP A 91 -2.04 6.39 18.63
C ASP A 91 -2.29 7.73 19.32
N HIS A 92 -2.34 8.83 18.53
CA HIS A 92 -2.61 10.18 19.03
C HIS A 92 -3.29 11.05 17.96
N SER A 93 -4.63 11.17 18.03
CA SER A 93 -5.48 11.88 17.04
C SER A 93 -5.47 11.28 15.63
N GLY A 94 -4.85 10.11 15.48
CA GLY A 94 -4.67 9.36 14.25
C GLY A 94 -3.71 8.20 14.51
N LEU A 95 -3.71 7.22 13.60
CA LEU A 95 -2.79 6.09 13.65
C LEU A 95 -1.59 6.33 12.75
N ALA A 96 -0.41 6.00 13.26
CA ALA A 96 0.80 5.90 12.46
C ALA A 96 1.55 4.61 12.80
N MET A 97 2.16 3.98 11.81
CA MET A 97 2.85 2.71 11.93
C MET A 97 4.22 2.75 11.24
N ASN A 98 5.24 2.18 11.87
CA ASN A 98 6.57 2.07 11.26
C ASN A 98 7.35 0.86 11.79
N THR A 99 8.57 0.67 11.27
CA THR A 99 9.48 -0.43 11.63
C THR A 99 10.72 0.00 12.43
N ILE A 100 10.73 1.24 12.94
CA ILE A 100 11.91 1.85 13.58
C ILE A 100 11.63 2.40 14.98
N GLY A 101 10.35 2.54 15.36
CA GLY A 101 9.91 3.11 16.63
C GLY A 101 9.47 4.57 16.54
N PHE A 102 8.95 5.05 17.66
CA PHE A 102 8.63 6.46 17.88
C PHE A 102 9.29 6.91 19.19
N HIS A 103 9.52 8.21 19.32
CA HIS A 103 10.12 8.77 20.52
C HIS A 103 9.13 8.93 21.69
N CYS A 104 7.81 8.92 21.43
CA CYS A 104 6.80 9.14 22.46
C CYS A 104 6.51 7.87 23.28
N PRO A 105 6.85 7.82 24.58
CA PRO A 105 6.68 6.59 25.37
C PRO A 105 5.23 6.32 25.82
N TRP A 106 4.34 7.31 25.73
CA TRP A 106 2.97 7.22 26.25
C TRP A 106 2.00 6.69 25.19
N ASP A 107 2.14 7.22 23.98
CA ASP A 107 1.21 7.00 22.88
C ASP A 107 1.80 6.08 21.80
N SER A 108 2.99 5.49 22.02
CA SER A 108 3.57 4.51 21.12
C SER A 108 4.08 3.26 21.81
N GLY A 109 4.18 2.19 21.03
CA GLY A 109 4.78 0.93 21.46
C GLY A 109 4.96 -0.04 20.30
N GLN A 110 5.75 -1.09 20.52
CA GLN A 110 5.81 -2.20 19.59
C GLN A 110 4.49 -2.98 19.67
N VAL A 111 3.83 -3.16 18.54
CA VAL A 111 2.55 -3.86 18.44
C VAL A 111 2.66 -5.19 17.70
N GLY A 112 3.78 -5.48 17.06
CA GLY A 112 3.88 -6.67 16.25
C GLY A 112 5.19 -6.86 15.51
N TYR A 113 5.11 -7.67 14.47
CA TYR A 113 6.19 -7.96 13.54
C TYR A 113 5.65 -8.05 12.11
N VAL A 114 6.45 -7.60 11.15
CA VAL A 114 6.30 -7.97 9.74
C VAL A 114 7.44 -8.91 9.38
N TYR A 115 7.13 -10.01 8.71
CA TYR A 115 8.13 -11.03 8.40
C TYR A 115 7.87 -11.75 7.09
N VAL A 116 8.93 -12.35 6.55
CA VAL A 116 8.84 -13.33 5.46
C VAL A 116 9.83 -14.46 5.72
N THR A 117 9.41 -15.71 5.57
CA THR A 117 10.31 -16.86 5.76
C THR A 117 11.33 -16.92 4.62
N LEU A 118 12.53 -17.44 4.90
CA LEU A 118 13.51 -17.64 3.82
C LEU A 118 13.03 -18.65 2.77
N GLU A 119 12.09 -19.52 3.12
CA GLU A 119 11.42 -20.40 2.15
C GLU A 119 10.57 -19.59 1.18
N ALA A 120 9.70 -18.72 1.68
CA ALA A 120 8.88 -17.84 0.85
C ALA A 120 9.74 -16.92 -0.04
N VAL A 121 10.85 -16.37 0.50
CA VAL A 121 11.81 -15.58 -0.30
C VAL A 121 12.42 -16.43 -1.43
N ARG A 122 12.76 -17.70 -1.19
CA ARG A 122 13.31 -18.57 -2.25
C ARG A 122 12.28 -18.82 -3.35
N THR A 123 11.04 -19.08 -2.97
CA THR A 123 9.94 -19.32 -3.91
C THR A 123 9.65 -18.08 -4.74
N GLU A 124 9.46 -16.92 -4.10
CA GLU A 124 9.12 -15.66 -4.78
C GLU A 124 10.21 -15.23 -5.77
N PHE A 125 11.48 -15.31 -5.36
CA PHE A 125 12.59 -14.87 -6.20
C PHE A 125 13.20 -15.97 -7.07
N GLY A 126 12.67 -17.20 -7.01
CA GLY A 126 13.17 -18.33 -7.80
C GLY A 126 14.63 -18.69 -7.53
N VAL A 127 15.09 -18.61 -6.27
CA VAL A 127 16.49 -18.85 -5.89
C VAL A 127 16.65 -20.01 -4.91
N ASN A 128 17.77 -20.73 -4.98
CA ASN A 128 18.09 -21.79 -4.03
C ASN A 128 18.70 -21.25 -2.71
N ARG A 129 19.43 -20.14 -2.78
CA ARG A 129 20.14 -19.53 -1.64
C ARG A 129 19.74 -18.07 -1.49
N VAL A 130 19.30 -17.71 -0.28
CA VAL A 130 19.06 -16.31 0.08
C VAL A 130 20.38 -15.66 0.47
N THR A 131 20.84 -14.70 -0.34
CA THR A 131 22.05 -13.92 -0.07
C THR A 131 21.77 -12.78 0.91
N LYS A 132 22.83 -12.12 1.40
CA LYS A 132 22.67 -10.92 2.22
C LYS A 132 21.92 -9.81 1.47
N ALA A 133 22.30 -9.54 0.22
CA ALA A 133 21.63 -8.56 -0.62
C ALA A 133 20.15 -8.88 -0.85
N LEU A 134 19.79 -10.17 -0.95
CA LEU A 134 18.39 -10.56 -1.08
C LEU A 134 17.61 -10.41 0.24
N ARG A 135 18.26 -10.61 1.40
CA ARG A 135 17.67 -10.27 2.70
C ARG A 135 17.42 -8.77 2.82
N GLU A 136 18.39 -7.94 2.45
CA GLU A 136 18.26 -6.48 2.44
C GLU A 136 17.10 -6.05 1.51
N LYS A 137 17.01 -6.63 0.31
CA LYS A 137 15.88 -6.41 -0.61
C LYS A 137 14.54 -6.82 0.00
N ALA A 138 14.48 -7.95 0.68
CA ALA A 138 13.25 -8.39 1.35
C ALA A 138 12.89 -7.43 2.51
N GLU A 139 13.85 -6.96 3.30
CA GLU A 139 13.62 -5.93 4.33
C GLU A 139 13.03 -4.66 3.72
N ASP A 140 13.57 -4.19 2.59
CA ASP A 140 13.05 -3.00 1.90
C ASP A 140 11.60 -3.19 1.44
N ILE A 141 11.25 -4.38 0.93
CA ILE A 141 9.86 -4.72 0.57
C ILE A 141 8.96 -4.70 1.81
N LEU A 142 9.37 -5.34 2.91
CA LEU A 142 8.59 -5.34 4.15
C LEU A 142 8.38 -3.92 4.69
N ARG A 143 9.39 -3.05 4.61
CA ARG A 143 9.26 -1.64 5.00
C ARG A 143 8.27 -0.90 4.09
N ALA A 144 8.32 -1.14 2.79
CA ALA A 144 7.39 -0.54 1.84
C ALA A 144 5.93 -0.97 2.10
N GLU A 145 5.69 -2.26 2.41
CA GLU A 145 4.36 -2.73 2.80
C GLU A 145 3.83 -2.02 4.05
N ILE A 146 4.70 -1.76 5.05
CA ILE A 146 4.32 -1.00 6.24
C ILE A 146 4.06 0.48 5.92
N VAL A 147 4.79 1.08 4.98
CA VAL A 147 4.52 2.46 4.52
C VAL A 147 3.13 2.56 3.87
N SER A 148 2.75 1.59 3.03
CA SER A 148 1.41 1.54 2.44
C SER A 148 0.34 1.33 3.49
N TYR A 149 0.56 0.42 4.45
CA TYR A 149 -0.42 0.17 5.52
C TYR A 149 -0.56 1.35 6.48
N ASP A 150 0.53 2.06 6.80
CA ASP A 150 0.52 3.32 7.54
C ASP A 150 -0.32 4.39 6.83
N ALA A 151 -0.14 4.57 5.52
CA ALA A 151 -0.93 5.50 4.73
C ALA A 151 -2.43 5.16 4.80
N TYR A 152 -2.77 3.88 4.66
CA TYR A 152 -4.14 3.40 4.82
C TYR A 152 -4.72 3.68 6.22
N LEU A 153 -3.98 3.35 7.29
CA LEU A 153 -4.41 3.62 8.67
C LEU A 153 -4.63 5.12 8.94
N GLY A 154 -3.87 5.98 8.28
CA GLY A 154 -4.03 7.44 8.33
C GLY A 154 -5.13 8.00 7.41
N GLY A 155 -5.89 7.16 6.69
CA GLY A 155 -6.93 7.60 5.76
C GLY A 155 -6.39 8.26 4.48
N ARG A 156 -5.09 8.08 4.18
CA ARG A 156 -4.42 8.60 2.98
C ARG A 156 -4.64 7.66 1.80
N VAL A 157 -5.90 7.54 1.40
CA VAL A 157 -6.33 6.83 0.20
C VAL A 157 -7.21 7.75 -0.60
N TYR A 158 -6.95 7.85 -1.89
CA TYR A 158 -7.51 8.87 -2.75
C TYR A 158 -8.00 8.31 -4.07
N GLY A 159 -8.91 9.03 -4.70
CA GLY A 159 -9.26 8.88 -6.10
C GLY A 159 -9.32 10.23 -6.80
N TYR A 160 -9.38 10.19 -8.12
CA TYR A 160 -9.60 11.36 -8.95
C TYR A 160 -10.89 11.22 -9.77
N VAL A 161 -11.46 12.37 -10.09
CA VAL A 161 -12.50 12.54 -11.10
C VAL A 161 -12.01 13.61 -12.09
N ILE A 162 -12.07 13.31 -13.38
CA ILE A 162 -11.74 14.22 -14.46
C ILE A 162 -13.06 14.63 -15.12
N GLU A 163 -13.29 15.94 -15.20
CA GLU A 163 -14.46 16.52 -15.85
C GLU A 163 -14.07 17.36 -17.06
N ARG A 164 -14.95 17.41 -18.06
CA ARG A 164 -14.88 18.34 -19.19
C ARG A 164 -16.28 18.85 -19.50
N ASP A 165 -16.42 20.16 -19.68
CA ASP A 165 -17.72 20.81 -19.97
C ASP A 165 -18.83 20.47 -18.96
N GLY A 166 -18.45 20.16 -17.70
CA GLY A 166 -19.35 19.80 -16.62
C GLY A 166 -19.75 18.32 -16.57
N GLU A 167 -19.20 17.48 -17.45
CA GLU A 167 -19.43 16.03 -17.47
C GLU A 167 -18.18 15.26 -17.01
N GLU A 168 -18.37 14.21 -16.22
CA GLU A 168 -17.32 13.27 -15.84
C GLU A 168 -16.88 12.46 -17.08
N VAL A 169 -15.58 12.50 -17.38
CA VAL A 169 -15.00 11.78 -18.53
C VAL A 169 -14.14 10.59 -18.12
N ASP A 170 -13.57 10.61 -16.91
CA ASP A 170 -12.76 9.53 -16.36
C ASP A 170 -12.70 9.65 -14.83
N ALA A 171 -12.61 8.51 -14.14
CA ALA A 171 -12.42 8.47 -12.69
C ALA A 171 -11.69 7.19 -12.30
N CYS A 172 -10.80 7.30 -11.30
CA CYS A 172 -10.09 6.15 -10.76
C CYS A 172 -9.80 6.35 -9.27
N TRP A 173 -9.88 5.27 -8.50
CA TRP A 173 -9.88 5.25 -7.03
C TRP A 173 -8.83 4.25 -6.50
N GLY A 174 -8.62 4.20 -5.18
CA GLY A 174 -7.68 3.27 -4.55
C GLY A 174 -6.21 3.69 -4.52
N PHE A 175 -5.88 4.97 -4.73
CA PHE A 175 -4.50 5.46 -4.66
C PHE A 175 -4.07 5.68 -3.21
N VAL A 176 -3.28 4.74 -2.67
CA VAL A 176 -2.75 4.80 -1.30
C VAL A 176 -1.48 5.65 -1.25
N GLY A 177 -1.39 6.56 -0.29
CA GLY A 177 -0.20 7.38 -0.03
C GLY A 177 -0.41 8.85 -0.33
N ASP A 178 0.60 9.50 -0.93
CA ASP A 178 0.53 10.92 -1.27
C ASP A 178 -0.25 11.14 -2.57
N TYR A 179 -1.27 12.00 -2.54
CA TYR A 179 -2.14 12.23 -3.69
C TYR A 179 -1.42 12.98 -4.82
N GLU A 180 -0.43 13.83 -4.51
CA GLU A 180 0.29 14.60 -5.53
C GLU A 180 1.09 13.67 -6.45
N THR A 181 1.84 12.74 -5.84
CA THR A 181 2.63 11.74 -6.57
C THR A 181 1.81 10.55 -7.06
N GLY A 182 0.65 10.28 -6.45
CA GLY A 182 -0.27 9.21 -6.82
C GLY A 182 -1.37 9.67 -7.78
N SER A 183 -2.58 9.86 -7.26
CA SER A 183 -3.80 10.08 -8.05
C SER A 183 -3.74 11.32 -8.94
N LEU A 184 -3.17 12.43 -8.49
CA LEU A 184 -3.06 13.65 -9.30
C LEU A 184 -2.09 13.48 -10.48
N SER A 185 -0.95 12.83 -10.24
CA SER A 185 0.01 12.50 -11.30
C SER A 185 -0.62 11.62 -12.38
N GLU A 186 -1.37 10.58 -11.97
CA GLU A 186 -2.08 9.70 -12.90
C GLU A 186 -3.19 10.44 -13.66
N ALA A 187 -3.99 11.26 -12.97
CA ALA A 187 -5.05 12.04 -13.61
C ALA A 187 -4.51 12.97 -14.70
N ARG A 188 -3.40 13.68 -14.44
CA ARG A 188 -2.71 14.50 -15.45
C ARG A 188 -2.24 13.66 -16.64
N ALA A 189 -1.73 12.45 -16.39
CA ALA A 189 -1.34 11.53 -17.45
C ALA A 189 -2.54 11.05 -18.29
N VAL A 190 -3.69 10.77 -17.67
CA VAL A 190 -4.95 10.45 -18.36
C VAL A 190 -5.38 11.59 -19.27
N VAL A 191 -5.45 12.83 -18.75
CA VAL A 191 -5.83 14.01 -19.56
C VAL A 191 -4.92 14.14 -20.79
N ASN A 192 -3.60 13.94 -20.62
CA ASN A 192 -2.66 13.95 -21.74
C ASN A 192 -2.98 12.88 -22.80
N ARG A 193 -3.36 11.67 -22.36
CA ARG A 193 -3.76 10.57 -23.27
C ARG A 193 -5.08 10.88 -23.99
N LEU A 194 -6.07 11.47 -23.31
CA LEU A 194 -7.34 11.87 -23.90
C LEU A 194 -7.14 12.88 -25.04
N ILE A 195 -6.35 13.93 -24.79
CA ILE A 195 -6.02 14.95 -25.80
C ILE A 195 -5.30 14.35 -27.01
N LEU A 196 -4.34 13.46 -26.76
CA LEU A 196 -3.62 12.79 -27.86
C LEU A 196 -4.53 11.89 -28.69
N ARG A 197 -5.50 11.21 -28.07
CA ARG A 197 -6.48 10.39 -28.79
C ARG A 197 -7.39 11.24 -29.65
N GLU A 198 -7.90 12.35 -29.13
CA GLU A 198 -8.75 13.29 -29.88
C GLU A 198 -8.03 13.86 -31.10
N ALA A 199 -6.73 14.19 -30.97
CA ALA A 199 -5.92 14.66 -32.08
C ALA A 199 -5.70 13.62 -33.20
N HIS A 200 -5.89 12.32 -32.92
CA HIS A 200 -5.69 11.22 -33.86
C HIS A 200 -6.98 10.66 -34.47
N VAL A 201 -8.17 11.15 -34.09
CA VAL A 201 -9.43 10.76 -34.76
C VAL A 201 -9.54 11.55 -36.07
N PRO A 202 -9.47 10.91 -37.26
CA PRO A 202 -9.72 11.60 -38.52
C PRO A 202 -11.19 12.04 -38.57
N GLY A 203 -11.44 13.31 -38.91
CA GLY A 203 -12.78 13.90 -38.89
C GLY A 203 -13.81 13.09 -39.68
N ALA A 204 -14.86 12.63 -38.99
CA ALA A 204 -16.09 12.19 -39.61
C ALA A 204 -16.92 13.42 -40.02
N ALA A 205 -16.61 14.00 -41.19
CA ALA A 205 -17.45 14.96 -41.89
C ALA A 205 -17.14 14.87 -43.40
N GLY A 206 -18.07 14.57 -44.32
CA GLY A 206 -19.50 14.37 -44.16
C GLY A 206 -20.13 13.59 -45.32
N GLN A 207 -21.27 12.99 -45.03
CA GLN A 207 -22.23 12.56 -46.05
C GLN A 207 -23.08 13.75 -46.47
N GLY A 208 -23.37 13.84 -47.77
CA GLY A 208 -24.60 14.47 -48.26
C GLY A 208 -24.42 15.72 -49.12
N ALA A 209 -24.31 15.54 -50.43
CA ALA A 209 -25.12 16.29 -51.39
C ALA A 209 -25.20 15.54 -52.72
N SER A 210 -26.33 14.88 -52.93
CA SER A 210 -26.80 14.43 -54.22
C SER A 210 -27.23 15.61 -55.09
N SER A 211 -26.81 15.62 -56.35
CA SER A 211 -27.64 16.09 -57.48
C SER A 211 -27.05 15.60 -58.81
N SER A 212 -27.72 14.63 -59.42
CA SER A 212 -27.60 14.23 -60.85
C SER A 212 -28.31 15.27 -61.75
N PRO A 213 -28.51 15.01 -63.06
CA PRO A 213 -27.54 14.94 -64.16
C PRO A 213 -27.89 15.92 -65.30
N SER A 214 -26.97 16.13 -66.25
CA SER A 214 -27.22 16.34 -67.70
C SER A 214 -25.91 16.19 -68.45
#